data_AF-H4F7L9-F1
#
_entry.id   AF-H4F7L9-F1
#
_cell.length_a   1.000
_cell.length_b   1.000
_cell.length_c   1.000
_cell.angle_alpha   90.00
_cell.angle_beta   90.00
_cell.angle_gamma   90.00
#
_symmetry.space_group_name_H-M   'P 1'
#
loop_
_entity.id
_entity.type
_entity.pdbx_description
1 polymer ?
#
loop_
_entity_poly.entity_id
_entity_poly.type
_entity_poly.pdbx_seq_one_letter_code
_entity_poly.pdbx_strand_id
1 'polypeptide(L)'
;MQFSETSEAENQEASKSDNPAIVADIAACFTYASYQNAIPVIRSILVENNTDRHFEHCRIELTASPAFLRPKSWIVDRLVPGDRLVLADRKVEFDPGYLSGLNEAERGEITLRIASGGEILDEKRLAVRLLARDEWGGVADMVQLLPAFVMPNDPGVAAVLRMAAERLNAHGHSGGLDGYQSNNPQRAYMLAAAVYSAIAGIGLHYAEPPASFESRGQKIRRPSTVAEERLATCLDTTLLFAAGLEAAGLNPVILM
;
A
#
# COMPACT_ATOMS: atom_id res chain seq x y z
N MET A 1 56.64 -14.94 -37.84
CA MET A 1 55.83 -13.73 -38.04
C MET A 1 55.13 -13.44 -36.72
N GLN A 2 55.57 -12.38 -36.06
CA GLN A 2 54.92 -11.81 -34.88
C GLN A 2 53.56 -11.26 -35.29
N PHE A 3 52.52 -11.57 -34.53
CA PHE A 3 51.38 -10.70 -34.37
C PHE A 3 51.11 -10.59 -32.87
N SER A 4 51.57 -9.47 -32.34
CA SER A 4 51.20 -8.90 -31.06
C SER A 4 49.74 -8.45 -31.13
N GLU A 5 48.85 -9.11 -30.39
CA GLU A 5 47.57 -8.53 -30.01
C GLU A 5 47.68 -8.06 -28.56
N THR A 6 48.05 -6.79 -28.45
CA THR A 6 47.93 -5.99 -27.24
C THR A 6 46.43 -5.86 -26.95
N SER A 7 45.93 -6.58 -25.95
CA SER A 7 44.58 -6.35 -25.41
C SER A 7 44.65 -5.06 -24.62
N GLU A 8 44.26 -3.96 -25.28
CA GLU A 8 43.95 -2.69 -24.63
C GLU A 8 42.77 -2.92 -23.68
N ALA A 9 43.07 -2.87 -22.39
CA ALA A 9 42.07 -2.73 -21.36
C ALA A 9 41.42 -1.35 -21.54
N GLU A 10 40.25 -1.31 -22.17
CA GLU A 10 39.37 -0.15 -22.18
C GLU A 10 38.90 0.10 -20.73
N ASN A 11 39.68 0.93 -20.05
CA ASN A 11 39.33 1.58 -18.80
C ASN A 11 38.14 2.51 -19.09
N GLN A 12 36.91 2.02 -18.91
CA GLN A 12 35.73 2.88 -18.81
C GLN A 12 35.84 3.67 -17.50
N GLU A 13 36.62 4.75 -17.51
CA GLU A 13 36.48 5.82 -16.54
C GLU A 13 35.07 6.40 -16.69
N ALA A 14 34.16 5.95 -15.83
CA ALA A 14 32.88 6.59 -15.64
C ALA A 14 33.14 8.08 -15.39
N SER A 15 32.66 8.96 -16.29
CA SER A 15 32.78 10.40 -16.11
C SER A 15 32.20 10.75 -14.74
N LYS A 16 33.06 11.16 -13.80
CA LYS A 16 32.62 11.62 -12.48
C LYS A 16 31.61 12.76 -12.70
N SER A 17 30.42 12.63 -12.13
CA SER A 17 29.44 13.71 -12.08
C SER A 17 30.05 14.92 -11.36
N ASP A 18 29.82 16.13 -11.85
CA ASP A 18 30.26 17.37 -11.21
C ASP A 18 29.32 17.85 -10.08
N ASN A 19 28.18 17.15 -9.90
CA ASN A 19 27.14 17.48 -8.92
C ASN A 19 26.81 16.30 -7.99
N PRO A 20 26.32 16.58 -6.76
CA PRO A 20 25.79 15.56 -5.87
C PRO A 20 24.56 14.89 -6.47
N ALA A 21 24.33 13.63 -6.11
CA ALA A 21 23.21 12.83 -6.61
C ALA A 21 22.20 12.56 -5.51
N ILE A 22 20.91 12.63 -5.84
CA ILE A 22 19.81 12.16 -5.00
C ILE A 22 19.57 10.68 -5.31
N VAL A 23 19.56 9.85 -4.28
CA VAL A 23 19.13 8.45 -4.34
C VAL A 23 17.91 8.30 -3.44
N ALA A 24 16.78 7.86 -4.00
CA ALA A 24 15.54 7.72 -3.25
C ALA A 24 14.90 6.36 -3.49
N ASP A 25 14.40 5.77 -2.41
CA ASP A 25 13.51 4.61 -2.45
C ASP A 25 12.12 5.08 -2.05
N ILE A 26 11.22 5.08 -3.02
CA ILE A 26 9.83 5.49 -2.88
C ILE A 26 8.95 4.33 -3.36
N ALA A 27 7.90 4.03 -2.61
CA ALA A 27 6.89 3.06 -3.01
C ALA A 27 6.28 3.46 -4.37
N ALA A 28 6.41 2.57 -5.35
CA ALA A 28 5.89 2.80 -6.71
C ALA A 28 4.36 2.89 -6.73
N CYS A 29 3.68 2.39 -5.70
CA CYS A 29 2.24 2.34 -5.61
C CYS A 29 1.76 2.49 -4.16
N PHE A 30 0.70 3.25 -3.92
CA PHE A 30 0.05 3.40 -2.60
C PHE A 30 -1.42 3.80 -2.72
N THR A 31 -2.18 3.58 -1.66
CA THR A 31 -3.64 3.84 -1.56
C THR A 31 -3.95 4.68 -0.30
N TYR A 32 -5.21 5.10 -0.15
CA TYR A 32 -5.71 5.72 1.07
C TYR A 32 -5.46 4.85 2.32
N ALA A 33 -5.59 3.53 2.20
CA ALA A 33 -5.26 2.60 3.29
C ALA A 33 -3.78 2.65 3.70
N SER A 34 -2.85 2.89 2.74
CA SER A 34 -1.43 3.06 3.04
C SER A 34 -1.21 4.30 3.92
N TYR A 35 -1.88 5.41 3.59
CA TYR A 35 -1.87 6.64 4.38
C TYR A 35 -2.41 6.41 5.80
N GLN A 36 -3.60 5.82 5.92
CA GLN A 36 -4.26 5.63 7.21
C GLN A 36 -3.51 4.67 8.14
N ASN A 37 -2.81 3.68 7.59
CA ASN A 37 -2.02 2.70 8.36
C ASN A 37 -0.54 3.10 8.50
N ALA A 38 -0.18 4.34 8.17
CA ALA A 38 1.19 4.86 8.26
C ALA A 38 2.25 3.99 7.55
N ILE A 39 1.88 3.37 6.41
CA ILE A 39 2.83 2.63 5.59
C ILE A 39 3.78 3.63 4.91
N PRO A 40 5.10 3.47 5.05
CA PRO A 40 6.05 4.45 4.53
C PRO A 40 6.08 4.43 3.00
N VAL A 41 5.55 5.49 2.39
CA VAL A 41 5.68 5.74 0.95
C VAL A 41 7.10 6.18 0.61
N ILE A 42 7.72 7.03 1.44
CA ILE A 42 9.13 7.39 1.32
C ILE A 42 9.94 6.49 2.24
N ARG A 43 10.62 5.49 1.66
CA ARG A 43 11.41 4.50 2.38
C ARG A 43 12.82 4.99 2.63
N SER A 44 13.45 5.69 1.68
CA SER A 44 14.73 6.37 1.92
C SER A 44 14.91 7.55 0.98
N ILE A 45 15.62 8.58 1.47
CA ILE A 45 16.20 9.64 0.64
C ILE A 45 17.64 9.82 1.14
N LEU A 46 18.58 9.72 0.22
CA LEU A 46 20.01 9.83 0.41
C LEU A 46 20.54 10.87 -0.57
N VAL A 47 21.47 11.71 -0.11
CA VAL A 47 22.28 12.56 -0.98
C VAL A 47 23.71 12.07 -0.94
N GLU A 48 24.28 11.78 -2.11
CA GLU A 48 25.65 11.36 -2.26
C GLU A 48 26.46 12.46 -2.96
N ASN A 49 27.55 12.90 -2.33
CA ASN A 49 28.52 13.76 -2.99
C ASN A 49 29.68 12.91 -3.51
N ASN A 50 29.50 12.32 -4.70
CA ASN A 50 30.53 11.52 -5.38
C ASN A 50 31.52 12.39 -6.19
N THR A 51 31.56 13.70 -5.90
CA THR A 51 32.40 14.69 -6.58
C THR A 51 33.59 15.08 -5.69
N ASP A 52 34.56 15.78 -6.26
CA ASP A 52 35.68 16.35 -5.50
C ASP A 52 35.37 17.80 -5.01
N ARG A 53 34.12 18.26 -5.16
CA ARG A 53 33.65 19.61 -4.80
C ARG A 53 32.94 19.64 -3.46
N HIS A 54 32.98 20.81 -2.84
CA HIS A 54 32.23 21.12 -1.62
C HIS A 54 30.95 21.89 -1.96
N PHE A 55 29.82 21.49 -1.38
CA PHE A 55 28.55 22.21 -1.53
C PHE A 55 28.05 22.69 -0.17
N GLU A 56 27.56 23.92 -0.13
CA GLU A 56 27.00 24.53 1.08
C GLU A 56 25.57 24.99 0.83
N HIS A 57 24.79 25.08 1.91
CA HIS A 57 23.41 25.58 1.90
C HIS A 57 22.54 24.94 0.82
N CYS A 58 22.69 23.63 0.64
CA CYS A 58 21.90 22.87 -0.31
C CYS A 58 20.46 22.78 0.20
N ARG A 59 19.51 23.10 -0.67
CA ARG A 59 18.09 22.86 -0.42
C ARG A 59 17.64 21.66 -1.21
N ILE A 60 17.00 20.73 -0.52
CA ILE A 60 16.32 19.59 -1.14
C ILE A 60 14.82 19.89 -1.08
N GLU A 61 14.11 19.80 -2.19
CA GLU A 61 12.67 20.02 -2.28
C GLU A 61 12.00 18.76 -2.82
N LEU A 62 10.92 18.34 -2.17
CA LEU A 62 10.02 17.28 -2.60
C LEU A 62 8.68 17.92 -2.98
N THR A 63 8.23 17.65 -4.19
CA THR A 63 6.92 18.08 -4.71
C THR A 63 6.23 16.90 -5.42
N ALA A 64 4.95 17.06 -5.73
CA ALA A 64 4.19 16.05 -6.44
C ALA A 64 3.27 16.67 -7.50
N SER A 65 3.05 15.91 -8.58
CA SER A 65 2.07 16.21 -9.62
C SER A 65 1.24 14.95 -9.93
N PRO A 66 -0.09 14.94 -9.75
CA PRO A 66 -0.90 15.99 -9.13
C PRO A 66 -0.49 16.30 -7.68
N ALA A 67 -1.03 17.36 -7.08
CA ALA A 67 -0.64 17.83 -5.75
C ALA A 67 -1.21 16.95 -4.61
N PHE A 68 -0.98 15.63 -4.66
CA PHE A 68 -1.47 14.64 -3.68
C PHE A 68 -0.69 14.64 -2.35
N LEU A 69 0.38 15.45 -2.24
CA LEU A 69 1.10 15.71 -1.00
C LEU A 69 1.51 17.18 -0.92
N ARG A 70 1.73 17.66 0.31
CA ARG A 70 2.28 18.98 0.55
C ARG A 70 3.77 19.01 0.20
N PRO A 71 4.24 20.05 -0.51
CA PRO A 71 5.67 20.25 -0.72
C PRO A 71 6.45 20.24 0.60
N LYS A 72 7.60 19.57 0.59
CA LYS A 72 8.49 19.49 1.75
C LYS A 72 9.90 19.90 1.34
N SER A 73 10.61 20.59 2.24
CA SER A 73 12.01 20.96 2.01
C SER A 73 12.91 20.55 3.18
N TRP A 74 14.15 20.25 2.84
CA TRP A 74 15.24 20.03 3.79
C TRP A 74 16.38 20.99 3.45
N ILE A 75 17.09 21.43 4.48
CA ILE A 75 18.31 22.22 4.34
C ILE A 75 19.46 21.33 4.76
N VAL A 76 20.46 21.23 3.88
CA VAL A 76 21.72 20.57 4.12
C VAL A 76 22.80 21.64 4.12
N ASP A 77 23.32 21.95 5.32
CA ASP A 77 24.28 23.03 5.50
C ASP A 77 25.57 22.79 4.72
N ARG A 78 26.00 21.53 4.63
CA ARG A 78 27.27 21.14 4.02
C ARG A 78 27.23 19.72 3.46
N LEU A 79 27.81 19.55 2.27
CA LEU A 79 28.13 18.26 1.66
C LEU A 79 29.60 18.29 1.23
N VAL A 80 30.46 17.54 1.93
CA VAL A 80 31.88 17.40 1.59
C VAL A 80 32.09 16.24 0.61
N PRO A 81 33.23 16.19 -0.12
CA PRO A 81 33.54 15.06 -1.00
C PRO A 81 33.46 13.72 -0.28
N GLY A 82 32.70 12.78 -0.85
CA GLY A 82 32.49 11.43 -0.30
C GLY A 82 31.32 11.31 0.68
N ASP A 83 30.62 12.41 1.03
CA ASP A 83 29.48 12.34 1.94
C ASP A 83 28.32 11.51 1.41
N ARG A 84 27.68 10.77 2.33
CA ARG A 84 26.44 10.03 2.12
C ARG A 84 25.44 10.41 3.21
N LEU A 85 24.63 11.41 2.94
CA LEU A 85 23.70 11.99 3.92
C LEU A 85 22.29 11.41 3.77
N VAL A 86 21.86 10.63 4.75
CA VAL A 86 20.49 10.11 4.82
C VAL A 86 19.58 11.17 5.44
N LEU A 87 18.48 11.51 4.76
CA LEU A 87 17.46 12.40 5.31
C LEU A 87 16.57 11.62 6.30
N ALA A 88 16.73 11.90 7.59
CA ALA A 88 16.02 11.16 8.64
C ALA A 88 14.51 11.45 8.66
N ASP A 89 14.11 12.72 8.54
CA ASP A 89 12.72 13.13 8.55
C ASP A 89 12.03 12.93 7.19
N ARG A 90 11.53 11.72 6.98
CA ARG A 90 10.78 11.28 5.78
C ARG A 90 9.27 11.48 5.90
N LYS A 91 8.78 12.09 6.99
CA LYS A 91 7.33 12.29 7.18
C LYS A 91 6.82 13.28 6.14
N VAL A 92 5.91 12.84 5.28
CA VAL A 92 5.22 13.69 4.31
C VAL A 92 3.75 13.77 4.62
N GLU A 93 3.16 14.93 4.35
CA GLU A 93 1.74 15.19 4.53
C GLU A 93 1.02 14.93 3.21
N PHE A 94 0.44 13.73 3.07
CA PHE A 94 -0.48 13.43 1.98
C PHE A 94 -1.78 14.20 2.15
N ASP A 95 -2.44 14.53 1.04
CA ASP A 95 -3.79 15.07 1.04
C ASP A 95 -4.81 13.92 1.22
N PRO A 96 -5.48 13.81 2.38
CA PRO A 96 -6.42 12.72 2.63
C PRO A 96 -7.68 12.87 1.78
N GLY A 97 -8.09 14.10 1.47
CA GLY A 97 -9.22 14.39 0.60
C GLY A 97 -8.95 13.95 -0.83
N TYR A 98 -7.74 14.21 -1.33
CA TYR A 98 -7.29 13.70 -2.62
C TYR A 98 -7.35 12.17 -2.66
N LEU A 99 -6.65 11.49 -1.75
CA LEU A 99 -6.54 10.03 -1.76
C LEU A 99 -7.90 9.32 -1.52
N SER A 100 -8.75 9.87 -0.66
CA SER A 100 -10.10 9.32 -0.44
C SER A 100 -11.07 9.61 -1.59
N GLY A 101 -10.80 10.66 -2.38
CA GLY A 101 -11.60 11.04 -3.55
C GLY A 101 -11.34 10.18 -4.79
N LEU A 102 -10.24 9.43 -4.83
CA LEU A 102 -9.88 8.60 -5.98
C LEU A 102 -10.86 7.43 -6.15
N ASN A 103 -11.66 7.50 -7.21
CA ASN A 103 -12.53 6.39 -7.65
C ASN A 103 -11.81 5.44 -8.60
N GLU A 104 -10.79 5.91 -9.33
CA GLU A 104 -9.94 5.11 -10.21
C GLU A 104 -8.48 5.39 -9.87
N ALA A 105 -7.60 4.44 -10.19
CA ALA A 105 -6.18 4.65 -10.05
C ALA A 105 -5.68 5.76 -10.98
N GLU A 106 -4.83 6.63 -10.46
CA GLU A 106 -4.21 7.72 -11.20
C GLU A 106 -2.69 7.58 -11.22
N ARG A 107 -2.07 8.17 -12.26
CA ARG A 107 -0.62 8.31 -12.33
C ARG A 107 -0.22 9.62 -11.67
N GLY A 108 0.80 9.55 -10.84
CA GLY A 108 1.45 10.70 -10.25
C GLY A 108 2.95 10.68 -10.47
N GLU A 109 3.60 11.78 -10.16
CA GLU A 109 5.05 11.93 -10.16
C GLU A 109 5.46 12.64 -8.87
N ILE A 110 6.46 12.09 -8.18
CA ILE A 110 7.15 12.75 -7.08
C ILE A 110 8.47 13.28 -7.64
N THR A 111 8.71 14.58 -7.43
CA THR A 111 9.93 15.25 -7.87
C THR A 111 10.75 15.64 -6.67
N LEU A 112 11.96 15.10 -6.60
CA LEU A 112 13.00 15.45 -5.64
C LEU A 112 14.06 16.28 -6.37
N ARG A 113 14.36 17.46 -5.85
CA ARG A 113 15.33 18.38 -6.45
C ARG A 113 16.29 18.87 -5.40
N ILE A 114 17.59 18.85 -5.69
CA ILE A 114 18.63 19.46 -4.86
C ILE A 114 19.19 20.67 -5.59
N ALA A 115 19.24 21.81 -4.92
CA ALA A 115 19.73 23.06 -5.46
C ALA A 115 20.64 23.79 -4.47
N SER A 116 21.62 24.54 -4.96
CA SER A 116 22.45 25.45 -4.17
C SER A 116 22.67 26.74 -4.96
N GLY A 117 22.61 27.90 -4.30
CA GLY A 117 22.80 29.20 -4.95
C GLY A 117 21.80 29.51 -6.08
N GLY A 118 20.65 28.82 -6.13
CA GLY A 118 19.67 28.91 -7.22
C GLY A 118 19.93 27.99 -8.41
N GLU A 119 21.07 27.29 -8.44
CA GLU A 119 21.39 26.28 -9.45
C GLU A 119 20.88 24.90 -9.01
N ILE A 120 20.24 24.18 -9.93
CA ILE A 120 19.80 22.80 -9.70
C ILE A 120 20.99 21.87 -9.91
N LEU A 121 21.34 21.13 -8.86
CA LEU A 121 22.48 20.20 -8.88
C LEU A 121 22.07 18.81 -9.36
N ASP A 122 20.91 18.31 -8.92
CA ASP A 122 20.29 17.06 -9.42
C ASP A 122 18.77 17.11 -9.25
N GLU A 123 18.07 16.34 -10.07
CA GLU A 123 16.62 16.19 -10.04
C GLU A 123 16.24 14.73 -10.34
N LYS A 124 15.42 14.16 -9.47
CA LYS A 124 14.81 12.84 -9.65
C LYS A 124 13.32 12.98 -9.77
N ARG A 125 12.78 12.43 -10.84
CA ARG A 125 11.35 12.30 -11.08
C ARG A 125 10.97 10.84 -10.98
N LEU A 126 10.09 10.53 -10.04
CA LEU A 126 9.73 9.18 -9.65
C LEU A 126 8.25 9.01 -9.95
N ALA A 127 7.94 8.21 -10.97
CA ALA A 127 6.57 7.86 -11.31
C ALA A 127 5.96 7.01 -10.19
N VAL A 128 4.74 7.35 -9.79
CA VAL A 128 3.97 6.61 -8.77
C VAL A 128 2.55 6.34 -9.26
N ARG A 129 1.95 5.26 -8.77
CA ARG A 129 0.55 4.91 -9.01
C ARG A 129 -0.27 5.12 -7.74
N LEU A 130 -1.19 6.08 -7.79
CA LEU A 130 -2.14 6.39 -6.73
C LEU A 130 -3.35 5.49 -6.94
N LEU A 131 -3.57 4.50 -6.08
CA LEU A 131 -4.69 3.57 -6.22
C LEU A 131 -6.00 4.22 -5.79
N ALA A 132 -7.11 3.70 -6.33
CA ALA A 132 -8.43 4.04 -5.81
C ALA A 132 -8.54 3.68 -4.31
N ARG A 133 -9.44 4.34 -3.59
CA ARG A 133 -9.63 4.15 -2.14
C ARG A 133 -9.97 2.71 -1.74
N ASP A 134 -10.58 1.98 -2.67
CA ASP A 134 -11.07 0.61 -2.54
C ASP A 134 -10.20 -0.38 -3.31
N GLU A 135 -9.03 0.05 -3.79
CA GLU A 135 -8.10 -0.79 -4.52
C GLU A 135 -6.91 -1.18 -3.65
N TRP A 136 -6.68 -2.49 -3.60
CA TRP A 136 -5.53 -3.09 -2.94
C TRP A 136 -4.46 -3.39 -3.99
N GLY A 137 -3.20 -3.06 -3.70
CA GLY A 137 -2.09 -3.11 -4.66
C GLY A 137 -1.39 -4.46 -4.85
N GLY A 138 -1.93 -5.56 -4.33
CA GLY A 138 -1.34 -6.88 -4.50
C GLY A 138 -0.30 -7.23 -3.43
N VAL A 139 0.18 -8.48 -3.46
CA VAL A 139 1.09 -9.06 -2.46
C VAL A 139 2.49 -8.43 -2.51
N ALA A 140 2.97 -8.07 -3.71
CA ALA A 140 4.31 -7.54 -3.90
C ALA A 140 4.55 -6.22 -3.13
N ASP A 141 3.55 -5.34 -3.11
CA ASP A 141 3.66 -4.01 -2.53
C ASP A 141 2.85 -3.83 -1.23
N MET A 142 1.75 -4.57 -1.07
CA MET A 142 0.70 -4.24 -0.09
C MET A 142 0.12 -5.45 0.65
N VAL A 143 0.82 -6.59 0.72
CA VAL A 143 0.32 -7.78 1.45
C VAL A 143 -0.11 -7.45 2.89
N GLN A 144 0.68 -6.64 3.59
CA GLN A 144 0.44 -6.20 4.96
C GLN A 144 -0.78 -5.29 5.12
N LEU A 145 -1.30 -4.72 4.01
CA LEU A 145 -2.45 -3.82 4.01
C LEU A 145 -3.78 -4.52 3.75
N LEU A 146 -3.79 -5.79 3.35
CA LEU A 146 -5.03 -6.51 3.06
C LEU A 146 -6.04 -6.49 4.23
N PRO A 147 -5.64 -6.61 5.52
CA PRO A 147 -6.56 -6.51 6.64
C PRO A 147 -7.35 -5.20 6.71
N ALA A 148 -6.82 -4.09 6.18
CA ALA A 148 -7.53 -2.81 6.13
C ALA A 148 -8.81 -2.86 5.27
N PHE A 149 -8.92 -3.85 4.38
CA PHE A 149 -10.07 -4.06 3.49
C PHE A 149 -11.09 -5.06 4.03
N VAL A 150 -10.89 -5.62 5.23
CA VAL A 150 -11.85 -6.55 5.86
C VAL A 150 -13.14 -5.80 6.27
N MET A 151 -13.02 -4.57 6.79
CA MET A 151 -14.16 -3.69 7.10
C MET A 151 -15.28 -4.36 7.96
N PRO A 152 -14.97 -4.89 9.16
CA PRO A 152 -15.95 -5.59 10.02
C PRO A 152 -17.14 -4.72 10.46
N ASN A 153 -16.97 -3.39 10.43
CA ASN A 153 -18.00 -2.41 10.79
C ASN A 153 -18.82 -1.92 9.59
N ASP A 154 -18.62 -2.46 8.39
CA ASP A 154 -19.43 -2.10 7.23
C ASP A 154 -20.89 -2.57 7.43
N PRO A 155 -21.91 -1.77 7.04
CA PRO A 155 -23.32 -2.13 7.22
C PRO A 155 -23.73 -3.48 6.60
N GLY A 156 -23.06 -3.91 5.53
CA GLY A 156 -23.27 -5.22 4.92
C GLY A 156 -22.94 -6.38 5.88
N VAL A 157 -21.96 -6.20 6.76
CA VAL A 157 -21.57 -7.21 7.76
C VAL A 157 -22.67 -7.38 8.81
N ALA A 158 -23.28 -6.28 9.26
CA ALA A 158 -24.37 -6.35 10.25
C ALA A 158 -25.56 -7.21 9.75
N ALA A 159 -25.88 -7.14 8.45
CA ALA A 159 -26.89 -8.00 7.84
C ALA A 159 -26.50 -9.48 7.87
N VAL A 160 -25.23 -9.79 7.56
CA VAL A 160 -24.67 -11.16 7.64
C VAL A 160 -24.76 -11.70 9.07
N LEU A 161 -24.36 -10.91 10.07
CA LEU A 161 -24.41 -11.33 11.48
C LEU A 161 -25.84 -11.62 11.94
N ARG A 162 -26.81 -10.78 11.55
CA ARG A 162 -28.23 -11.03 11.84
C ARG A 162 -28.68 -12.37 11.27
N MET A 163 -28.38 -12.63 10.00
CA MET A 163 -28.70 -13.91 9.34
C MET A 163 -28.01 -15.10 10.01
N ALA A 164 -26.77 -14.94 10.49
CA ALA A 164 -26.05 -15.97 11.22
C ALA A 164 -26.72 -16.29 12.56
N ALA A 165 -27.10 -15.26 13.32
CA ALA A 165 -27.84 -15.42 14.58
C ALA A 165 -29.21 -16.11 14.38
N GLU A 166 -29.95 -15.73 13.35
CA GLU A 166 -31.21 -16.37 12.97
C GLU A 166 -31.03 -17.86 12.63
N ARG A 167 -29.96 -18.22 11.91
CA ARG A 167 -29.63 -19.61 11.59
C ARG A 167 -29.27 -20.44 12.81
N LEU A 168 -28.53 -19.88 13.76
CA LEU A 168 -28.23 -20.54 15.03
C LEU A 168 -29.51 -20.85 15.80
N ASN A 169 -30.39 -19.86 15.95
CA ASN A 169 -31.68 -20.02 16.62
C ASN A 169 -32.55 -21.09 15.94
N ALA A 170 -32.61 -21.09 14.60
CA ALA A 170 -33.37 -22.07 13.83
C ALA A 170 -32.92 -23.52 14.04
N HIS A 171 -31.66 -23.73 14.46
CA HIS A 171 -31.09 -25.05 14.78
C HIS A 171 -31.04 -25.33 16.29
N GLY A 172 -31.73 -24.54 17.11
CA GLY A 172 -31.80 -24.73 18.57
C GLY A 172 -30.54 -24.31 19.32
N HIS A 173 -29.66 -23.52 18.70
CA HIS A 173 -28.47 -22.95 19.35
C HIS A 173 -28.71 -21.50 19.76
N SER A 174 -27.91 -20.99 20.71
CA SER A 174 -27.93 -19.57 21.07
C SER A 174 -27.54 -18.70 19.87
N GLY A 175 -28.38 -17.72 19.53
CA GLY A 175 -28.12 -16.71 18.51
C GLY A 175 -27.12 -15.61 18.92
N GLY A 176 -26.56 -15.66 20.13
CA GLY A 176 -25.46 -14.77 20.51
C GLY A 176 -24.24 -14.96 19.59
N LEU A 177 -23.53 -13.90 19.26
CA LEU A 177 -22.28 -13.94 18.50
C LEU A 177 -21.15 -13.54 19.45
N ASP A 178 -20.86 -14.47 20.36
CA ASP A 178 -20.08 -14.26 21.58
C ASP A 178 -18.58 -14.56 21.42
N GLY A 179 -18.10 -14.74 20.18
CA GLY A 179 -16.71 -15.03 19.87
C GLY A 179 -16.16 -16.19 20.71
N TYR A 180 -15.06 -15.92 21.42
CA TYR A 180 -14.39 -16.89 22.29
C TYR A 180 -14.85 -16.88 23.75
N GLN A 181 -15.88 -16.12 24.14
CA GLN A 181 -16.27 -15.93 25.54
C GLN A 181 -16.61 -17.24 26.28
N SER A 182 -17.16 -18.22 25.57
CA SER A 182 -17.50 -19.53 26.14
C SER A 182 -16.30 -20.47 26.37
N ASN A 183 -15.09 -20.12 25.88
CA ASN A 183 -13.91 -20.97 25.85
C ASN A 183 -14.17 -22.37 25.25
N ASN A 184 -15.12 -22.49 24.32
CA ASN A 184 -15.48 -23.74 23.67
C ASN A 184 -15.11 -23.70 22.17
N PRO A 185 -14.16 -24.54 21.70
CA PRO A 185 -13.80 -24.63 20.29
C PRO A 185 -14.96 -25.01 19.37
N GLN A 186 -15.89 -25.85 19.84
CA GLN A 186 -17.09 -26.23 19.06
C GLN A 186 -18.01 -25.03 18.86
N ARG A 187 -18.08 -24.12 19.84
CA ARG A 187 -18.85 -22.87 19.71
C ARG A 187 -18.21 -21.95 18.68
N ALA A 188 -16.89 -21.78 18.72
CA ALA A 188 -16.18 -20.99 17.71
C ALA A 188 -16.39 -21.53 16.29
N TYR A 189 -16.29 -22.86 16.11
CA TYR A 189 -16.60 -23.52 14.84
C TYR A 189 -18.04 -23.28 14.40
N MET A 190 -19.00 -23.37 15.32
CA MET A 190 -20.41 -23.14 15.05
C MET A 190 -20.70 -21.70 14.61
N LEU A 191 -20.06 -20.70 15.25
CA LEU A 191 -20.15 -19.30 14.84
C LEU A 191 -19.60 -19.11 13.42
N ALA A 192 -18.43 -19.68 13.13
CA ALA A 192 -17.83 -19.62 11.79
C ALA A 192 -18.73 -20.28 10.73
N ALA A 193 -19.30 -21.44 11.04
CA ALA A 193 -20.25 -22.13 10.16
C ALA A 193 -21.52 -21.30 9.94
N ALA A 194 -22.04 -20.63 10.98
CA ALA A 194 -23.22 -19.78 10.86
C ALA A 194 -22.96 -18.55 9.96
N VAL A 195 -21.80 -17.90 10.10
CA VAL A 195 -21.38 -16.78 9.23
C VAL A 195 -21.22 -17.26 7.79
N TYR A 196 -20.51 -18.38 7.56
CA TYR A 196 -20.37 -18.97 6.24
C TYR A 196 -21.74 -19.27 5.60
N SER A 197 -22.62 -19.91 6.37
CA SER A 197 -23.98 -20.26 5.95
C SER A 197 -24.77 -19.00 5.59
N ALA A 198 -24.68 -17.94 6.41
CA ALA A 198 -25.32 -16.65 6.13
C ALA A 198 -24.85 -16.05 4.80
N ILE A 199 -23.53 -15.99 4.56
CA ILE A 199 -22.96 -15.48 3.31
C ILE A 199 -23.41 -16.33 2.11
N ALA A 200 -23.35 -17.66 2.22
CA ALA A 200 -23.80 -18.56 1.17
C ALA A 200 -25.29 -18.35 0.82
N GLY A 201 -26.11 -18.02 1.82
CA GLY A 201 -27.53 -17.72 1.62
C GLY A 201 -27.84 -16.40 0.92
N ILE A 202 -26.87 -15.50 0.75
CA ILE A 202 -27.05 -14.28 -0.05
C ILE A 202 -27.21 -14.64 -1.53
N GLY A 203 -26.66 -15.79 -1.96
CA GLY A 203 -26.69 -16.23 -3.36
C GLY A 203 -25.77 -15.38 -4.23
N LEU A 204 -24.49 -15.29 -3.84
CA LEU A 204 -23.47 -14.52 -4.57
C LEU A 204 -23.11 -15.22 -5.89
N HIS A 205 -22.98 -14.42 -6.95
CA HIS A 205 -22.41 -14.82 -8.23
C HIS A 205 -20.92 -14.46 -8.28
N TYR A 206 -20.13 -15.34 -8.91
CA TYR A 206 -18.70 -15.11 -9.05
C TYR A 206 -18.42 -14.07 -10.13
N ALA A 207 -17.61 -13.06 -9.80
CA ALA A 207 -16.99 -12.17 -10.75
C ALA A 207 -15.56 -12.62 -11.03
N GLU A 208 -15.19 -12.66 -12.31
CA GLU A 208 -13.83 -12.88 -12.75
C GLU A 208 -12.93 -11.75 -12.22
N PRO A 209 -11.87 -12.04 -11.44
CA PRO A 209 -10.89 -11.04 -11.04
C PRO A 209 -10.00 -10.65 -12.24
N PRO A 210 -9.31 -9.49 -12.18
CA PRO A 210 -8.28 -9.17 -13.16
C PRO A 210 -7.20 -10.25 -13.22
N ALA A 211 -6.62 -10.46 -14.41
CA ALA A 211 -5.46 -11.32 -14.54
C ALA A 211 -4.30 -10.82 -13.64
N SER A 212 -3.66 -11.74 -12.92
CA SER A 212 -2.55 -11.45 -12.00
C SER A 212 -2.90 -10.52 -10.84
N PHE A 213 -4.15 -10.53 -10.36
CA PHE A 213 -4.60 -9.71 -9.23
C PHE A 213 -3.75 -9.90 -7.96
N GLU A 214 -3.20 -11.10 -7.75
CA GLU A 214 -2.36 -11.41 -6.61
C GLU A 214 -1.07 -10.58 -6.61
N SER A 215 -0.53 -10.26 -7.79
CA SER A 215 0.70 -9.48 -7.92
C SER A 215 0.45 -7.99 -8.06
N ARG A 216 -0.58 -7.59 -8.82
CA ARG A 216 -0.83 -6.19 -9.21
C ARG A 216 -1.99 -5.53 -8.49
N GLY A 217 -2.73 -6.33 -7.71
CA GLY A 217 -3.89 -5.87 -6.99
C GLY A 217 -5.20 -5.92 -7.78
N GLN A 218 -6.27 -5.54 -7.10
CA GLN A 218 -7.58 -5.31 -7.68
C GLN A 218 -8.40 -4.39 -6.79
N LYS A 219 -9.47 -3.83 -7.36
CA LYS A 219 -10.54 -3.23 -6.59
C LYS A 219 -11.23 -4.28 -5.73
N ILE A 220 -11.51 -3.92 -4.49
CA ILE A 220 -12.19 -4.73 -3.50
C ILE A 220 -13.54 -4.10 -3.25
N ARG A 221 -14.60 -4.88 -3.48
CA ARG A 221 -15.96 -4.46 -3.14
C ARG A 221 -16.12 -4.46 -1.63
N ARG A 222 -16.77 -3.43 -1.11
CA ARG A 222 -17.14 -3.38 0.31
C ARG A 222 -18.19 -4.45 0.62
N PRO A 223 -18.28 -4.92 1.87
CA PRO A 223 -19.33 -5.87 2.28
C PRO A 223 -20.75 -5.44 1.87
N SER A 224 -21.08 -4.15 2.01
CA SER A 224 -22.35 -3.56 1.58
C SER A 224 -22.60 -3.70 0.07
N THR A 225 -21.60 -3.38 -0.76
CA THR A 225 -21.67 -3.55 -2.22
C THR A 225 -21.85 -5.01 -2.61
N VAL A 226 -21.09 -5.93 -1.98
CA VAL A 226 -21.23 -7.38 -2.24
C VAL A 226 -22.64 -7.87 -1.92
N ALA A 227 -23.21 -7.42 -0.79
CA ALA A 227 -24.56 -7.81 -0.37
C ALA A 227 -25.66 -7.26 -1.31
N GLU A 228 -25.50 -6.03 -1.79
CA GLU A 228 -26.45 -5.37 -2.69
C GLU A 228 -26.40 -5.94 -4.11
N GLU A 229 -25.21 -5.99 -4.71
CA GLU A 229 -25.01 -6.41 -6.11
C GLU A 229 -25.05 -7.93 -6.28
N ARG A 230 -24.85 -8.69 -5.19
CA ARG A 230 -24.69 -10.16 -5.18
C ARG A 230 -23.62 -10.65 -6.15
N LEU A 231 -22.58 -9.86 -6.36
CA LEU A 231 -21.48 -10.16 -7.26
C LEU A 231 -20.16 -9.96 -6.51
N ALA A 232 -19.27 -10.95 -6.56
CA ALA A 232 -18.02 -10.92 -5.79
C ALA A 232 -16.92 -11.79 -6.41
N THR A 233 -15.67 -11.36 -6.26
CA THR A 233 -14.48 -12.16 -6.57
C THR A 233 -14.14 -13.12 -5.41
N CYS A 234 -13.13 -13.98 -5.61
CA CYS A 234 -12.59 -14.80 -4.52
C CYS A 234 -12.00 -13.96 -3.37
N LEU A 235 -11.41 -12.80 -3.67
CA LEU A 235 -10.89 -11.89 -2.64
C LEU A 235 -12.02 -11.18 -1.89
N ASP A 236 -13.02 -10.67 -2.61
CA ASP A 236 -14.19 -10.01 -2.02
C ASP A 236 -14.90 -10.96 -1.02
N THR A 237 -15.14 -12.20 -1.43
CA THR A 237 -15.79 -13.23 -0.59
C THR A 237 -14.93 -13.64 0.60
N THR A 238 -13.61 -13.76 0.41
CA THR A 238 -12.67 -14.05 1.51
C THR A 238 -12.68 -12.93 2.56
N LEU A 239 -12.64 -11.68 2.10
CA LEU A 239 -12.66 -10.51 2.99
C LEU A 239 -14.01 -10.34 3.69
N LEU A 240 -15.13 -10.55 2.99
CA LEU A 240 -16.46 -10.57 3.60
C LEU A 240 -16.58 -11.64 4.68
N PHE A 241 -16.02 -12.82 4.44
CA PHE A 241 -16.05 -13.89 5.43
C PHE A 241 -15.19 -13.53 6.65
N ALA A 242 -13.98 -13.03 6.43
CA ALA A 242 -13.14 -12.51 7.52
C ALA A 242 -13.85 -11.39 8.30
N ALA A 243 -14.57 -10.49 7.62
CA ALA A 243 -15.32 -9.41 8.25
C ALA A 243 -16.40 -9.93 9.20
N GLY A 244 -17.15 -10.93 8.76
CA GLY A 244 -18.18 -11.59 9.58
C GLY A 244 -17.58 -12.35 10.77
N LEU A 245 -16.42 -13.00 10.60
CA LEU A 245 -15.72 -13.68 11.69
C LEU A 245 -15.21 -12.68 12.74
N GLU A 246 -14.50 -11.64 12.31
CA GLU A 246 -13.99 -10.56 13.16
C GLU A 246 -15.14 -9.89 13.95
N ALA A 247 -16.21 -9.53 13.26
CA ALA A 247 -17.36 -8.87 13.88
C ALA A 247 -18.18 -9.82 14.80
N ALA A 248 -18.05 -11.14 14.64
CA ALA A 248 -18.58 -12.13 15.57
C ALA A 248 -17.65 -12.40 16.78
N GLY A 249 -16.55 -11.66 16.91
CA GLY A 249 -15.58 -11.80 18.00
C GLY A 249 -14.59 -12.96 17.83
N LEU A 250 -14.38 -13.41 16.59
CA LEU A 250 -13.34 -14.38 16.24
C LEU A 250 -12.12 -13.67 15.64
N ASN A 251 -10.98 -14.36 15.56
CA ASN A 251 -9.72 -13.79 15.08
C ASN A 251 -9.35 -14.44 13.73
N PRO A 252 -9.91 -13.99 12.60
CA PRO A 252 -9.66 -14.59 11.30
C PRO A 252 -8.21 -14.38 10.86
N VAL A 253 -7.68 -15.37 10.14
CA VAL A 253 -6.39 -15.28 9.43
C VAL A 253 -6.66 -15.49 7.96
N ILE A 254 -6.14 -14.59 7.12
CA ILE A 254 -6.22 -14.69 5.67
C ILE A 254 -4.88 -15.22 5.16
N LEU A 255 -4.92 -16.27 4.35
CA LEU A 255 -3.76 -16.85 3.66
C LEU A 255 -3.93 -16.64 2.15
N MET A 256 -2.88 -16.13 1.51
CA MET A 256 -2.80 -15.93 0.05
C MET A 256 -1.65 -16.72 -0.54
#